data_AF-A0A7Y0SN73-F1
#
_entry.id   AF-A0A7Y0SN73-F1
#
_cell.length_a   1.000
_cell.length_b   1.000
_cell.length_c   1.000
_cell.angle_alpha   90.00
_cell.angle_beta   90.00
_cell.angle_gamma   90.00
#
_symmetry.space_group_name_H-M   'P 1'
#
loop_
_entity.id
_entity.type
_entity.pdbx_description
1 polymer ?
#
loop_
_entity_poly.entity_id
_entity_poly.type
_entity_poly.pdbx_seq_one_letter_code
_entity_poly.pdbx_strand_id
1 'polypeptide(L)'
;DLITVDSPSQRVGGQPLSAFSQVTHEVPMLSLDNAFDDSELDSFHKRAQERVGSQSVKEYCCEPKLDGLAVSLLYENGVLVQAATRGDGTTGENITENVRTIKAIPLKLRGNDWPNRLEVRG
;
A
#
# COMPACT_ATOMS: atom_id res chain seq x y z
N ASP A 1 -22.51 -22.35 -11.69
CA ASP A 1 -21.05 -22.26 -11.52
C ASP A 1 -20.68 -21.93 -10.09
N LEU A 2 -19.64 -22.59 -9.55
CA LEU A 2 -19.15 -22.43 -8.16
C LEU A 2 -17.77 -21.74 -8.09
N ILE A 3 -17.21 -21.33 -9.24
CA ILE A 3 -15.91 -20.65 -9.32
C ILE A 3 -16.10 -19.17 -9.02
N THR A 4 -15.41 -18.66 -8.00
CA THR A 4 -15.39 -17.23 -7.64
C THR A 4 -13.98 -16.66 -7.77
N VAL A 5 -13.88 -15.38 -8.15
CA VAL A 5 -12.59 -14.68 -8.41
C VAL A 5 -11.73 -14.46 -7.17
N ASP A 6 -12.33 -14.58 -5.99
CA ASP A 6 -11.69 -14.45 -4.68
C ASP A 6 -11.31 -15.80 -4.06
N SER A 7 -11.56 -16.91 -4.74
CA SER A 7 -11.20 -18.25 -4.26
C SER A 7 -9.67 -18.40 -4.17
N PRO A 8 -9.14 -19.01 -3.09
CA PRO A 8 -7.71 -19.34 -2.98
C PRO A 8 -7.17 -20.17 -4.16
N SER A 9 -8.02 -20.92 -4.85
CA SER A 9 -7.63 -21.71 -6.03
C SER A 9 -7.30 -20.84 -7.26
N GLN A 10 -7.72 -19.56 -7.28
CA GLN A 10 -7.50 -18.62 -8.39
C GLN A 10 -6.20 -17.82 -8.25
N ARG A 11 -5.30 -18.22 -7.35
CA ARG A 11 -4.01 -17.52 -7.12
C ARG A 11 -2.91 -17.86 -8.12
N VAL A 12 -3.12 -18.85 -8.98
CA VAL A 12 -2.12 -19.26 -9.97
C VAL A 12 -2.18 -18.27 -11.12
N GLY A 13 -1.04 -17.61 -11.39
CA GLY A 13 -0.92 -16.72 -12.54
C GLY A 13 -1.29 -17.44 -13.84
N GLY A 14 -2.08 -16.77 -14.67
CA GLY A 14 -2.47 -17.26 -15.99
C GLY A 14 -1.34 -17.12 -17.02
N GLN A 15 -1.71 -16.77 -18.25
CA GLN A 15 -0.73 -16.47 -19.29
C GLN A 15 0.12 -15.24 -18.89
N PRO A 16 1.43 -15.23 -19.20
CA PRO A 16 2.27 -14.05 -18.99
C PRO A 16 1.68 -12.82 -19.68
N LEU A 17 1.69 -11.68 -18.97
CA LEU A 17 1.32 -10.41 -19.57
C LEU A 17 2.39 -9.97 -20.58
N SER A 18 1.94 -9.40 -21.70
CA SER A 18 2.84 -8.82 -22.72
C SER A 18 3.47 -7.51 -22.26
N ALA A 19 2.76 -6.75 -21.41
CA ALA A 19 3.20 -5.52 -20.78
C ALA A 19 2.34 -5.19 -19.56
N PHE A 20 2.85 -4.34 -18.67
CA PHE A 20 2.06 -3.76 -17.58
C PHE A 20 1.29 -2.51 -18.07
N SER A 21 0.02 -2.41 -17.69
CA SER A 21 -0.76 -1.18 -17.92
C SER A 21 -0.47 -0.16 -16.82
N GLN A 22 -0.57 1.13 -17.13
CA GLN A 22 -0.45 2.18 -16.11
C GLN A 22 -1.71 2.29 -15.25
N VAL A 23 -1.52 2.70 -13.99
CA VAL A 23 -2.57 2.98 -13.02
C VAL A 23 -2.27 4.32 -12.38
N THR A 24 -3.22 5.26 -12.43
CA THR A 24 -3.15 6.50 -11.66
C THR A 24 -3.73 6.25 -10.27
N HIS A 25 -2.97 6.61 -9.24
CA HIS A 25 -3.41 6.52 -7.85
C HIS A 25 -4.46 7.59 -7.56
N GLU A 26 -5.55 7.23 -6.88
CA GLU A 26 -6.61 8.18 -6.48
C GLU A 26 -6.08 9.26 -5.55
N VAL A 27 -5.15 8.87 -4.67
CA VAL A 27 -4.40 9.76 -3.78
C VAL A 27 -2.92 9.53 -4.04
N PRO A 28 -2.09 10.56 -4.26
CA PRO A 28 -0.66 10.38 -4.45
C PRO A 28 0.00 9.58 -3.31
N MET A 29 0.89 8.66 -3.67
CA MET A 29 1.77 7.93 -2.77
C MET A 29 3.03 8.77 -2.49
N LEU A 30 3.15 9.23 -1.26
CA LEU A 30 4.30 10.02 -0.82
C LEU A 30 5.58 9.18 -0.74
N SER A 31 6.72 9.86 -0.75
CA SER A 31 7.99 9.32 -0.25
C SER A 31 8.22 9.76 1.20
N LEU A 32 9.24 9.19 1.81
CA LEU A 32 9.76 9.65 3.09
C LEU A 32 11.11 10.32 2.85
N ASP A 33 11.31 11.49 3.47
CA ASP A 33 12.65 12.04 3.64
C ASP A 33 13.45 11.19 4.62
N ASN A 34 14.78 11.24 4.53
CA ASN A 34 15.67 10.44 5.35
C ASN A 34 16.29 11.26 6.49
N ALA A 35 16.70 10.56 7.54
CA ALA A 35 17.64 11.04 8.55
C ALA A 35 18.73 9.97 8.72
N PHE A 36 19.99 10.38 8.77
CA PHE A 36 21.15 9.49 8.82
C PHE A 36 21.83 9.48 10.19
N ASP A 37 21.47 10.41 11.07
CA ASP A 37 21.95 10.48 12.44
C ASP A 37 20.88 11.03 13.40
N ASP A 38 21.15 10.91 14.70
CA ASP A 38 20.22 11.32 15.77
C ASP A 38 19.95 12.84 15.74
N SER A 39 20.90 13.66 15.28
CA SER A 39 20.74 15.12 15.26
C SER A 39 19.76 15.57 14.18
N GLU A 40 19.73 14.88 13.04
CA GLU A 40 18.73 15.09 11.99
C GLU A 40 17.32 14.68 12.46
N LEU A 41 17.23 13.60 13.24
CA LEU A 41 15.96 13.13 13.83
C LEU A 41 15.45 14.11 14.90
N ASP A 42 16.31 14.61 15.78
CA ASP A 42 15.98 15.65 16.76
C ASP A 42 15.49 16.93 16.07
N SER A 43 16.15 17.29 14.97
CA SER A 43 15.76 18.43 14.13
C SER A 43 14.37 18.22 13.50
N PHE A 44 14.06 17.00 13.05
CA PHE A 44 12.72 16.64 12.59
C PHE A 44 11.69 16.77 13.72
N HIS A 45 11.97 16.23 14.90
CA HIS A 45 11.09 16.33 16.06
C HIS A 45 10.77 17.77 16.43
N LYS A 46 11.79 18.64 16.48
CA LYS A 46 11.62 20.06 16.76
C LYS A 46 10.71 20.74 15.74
N ARG A 47 10.94 20.51 14.43
CA ARG A 47 10.07 21.04 13.37
C ARG A 47 8.64 20.54 13.49
N ALA A 48 8.44 19.28 13.88
CA ALA A 48 7.12 18.71 14.11
C ALA A 48 6.41 19.40 15.29
N GLN A 49 7.07 19.54 16.44
CA GLN A 49 6.53 20.25 17.61
C GLN A 49 6.10 21.68 17.27
N GLU A 50 6.95 22.42 16.56
CA GLU A 50 6.66 23.81 16.15
C GLU A 50 5.43 23.91 15.25
N ARG A 51 5.18 22.91 14.39
CA ARG A 51 4.05 22.91 13.44
C ARG A 51 2.73 22.46 14.05
N VAL A 52 2.76 21.52 15.00
CA VAL A 52 1.54 21.03 15.68
C VAL A 52 1.03 22.05 16.72
N GLY A 53 1.88 22.99 17.14
CA GLY A 53 1.47 24.18 17.89
C GLY A 53 1.18 23.89 19.37
N SER A 54 -0.01 24.23 19.86
CA SER A 54 -0.38 24.05 21.28
C SER A 54 -0.59 22.57 21.67
N GLN A 55 -0.68 21.69 20.69
CA GLN A 55 -0.64 20.25 20.89
C GLN A 55 0.82 19.80 20.74
N SER A 56 1.41 19.31 21.82
CA SER A 56 2.72 18.66 21.72
C SER A 56 2.59 17.33 20.99
N VAL A 57 3.60 16.97 20.20
CA VAL A 57 3.75 15.60 19.70
C VAL A 57 4.03 14.70 20.90
N LYS A 58 3.11 13.78 21.20
CA LYS A 58 3.19 12.91 22.38
C LYS A 58 3.80 11.54 22.08
N GLU A 59 3.49 11.00 20.91
CA GLU A 59 3.79 9.62 20.55
C GLU A 59 4.13 9.53 19.06
N TYR A 60 4.98 8.56 18.73
CA TYR A 60 5.33 8.19 17.37
C TYR A 60 5.02 6.71 17.15
N CYS A 61 4.46 6.37 15.98
CA CYS A 61 4.48 5.00 15.49
C CYS A 61 5.82 4.76 14.80
N CYS A 62 6.60 3.82 15.32
CA CYS A 62 7.91 3.46 14.77
C CYS A 62 7.82 2.10 14.08
N GLU A 63 8.05 2.09 12.77
CA GLU A 63 7.95 0.88 11.93
C GLU A 63 9.30 0.57 11.28
N PRO A 64 9.73 -0.71 11.20
CA PRO A 64 10.92 -1.07 10.44
C PRO A 64 10.77 -0.69 8.96
N LYS A 65 11.77 0.00 8.40
CA LYS A 65 11.79 0.32 6.97
C LYS A 65 12.12 -0.93 6.16
N LEU A 66 11.09 -1.59 5.63
CA LEU A 66 11.25 -2.75 4.76
C LEU A 66 11.93 -2.33 3.46
N ASP A 67 13.02 -3.02 3.11
CA ASP A 67 13.75 -2.81 1.86
C ASP A 67 13.13 -3.64 0.75
N GLY A 68 12.12 -3.06 0.10
CA GLY A 68 11.33 -3.70 -0.93
C GLY A 68 10.73 -2.69 -1.89
N LEU A 69 9.66 -3.10 -2.59
CA LEU A 69 8.91 -2.24 -3.49
C LEU A 69 7.57 -1.88 -2.86
N ALA A 70 7.29 -0.58 -2.76
CA ALA A 70 6.00 -0.10 -2.29
C ALA A 70 4.90 -0.43 -3.31
N VAL A 71 3.80 -0.99 -2.80
CA VAL A 71 2.61 -1.37 -3.56
C VAL A 71 1.35 -0.78 -2.94
N SER A 72 0.34 -0.63 -3.78
CA SER A 72 -1.02 -0.24 -3.40
C SER A 72 -1.98 -1.36 -3.77
N LEU A 73 -2.88 -1.72 -2.85
CA LEU A 73 -3.89 -2.77 -3.00
C LEU A 73 -5.27 -2.16 -2.82
N LEU A 74 -6.06 -2.12 -3.89
CA LEU A 74 -7.43 -1.64 -3.86
C LEU A 74 -8.39 -2.82 -3.64
N TYR A 75 -9.14 -2.72 -2.55
CA TYR A 75 -10.25 -3.60 -2.25
C TYR A 75 -11.58 -2.85 -2.46
N GLU A 76 -12.50 -3.46 -3.19
CA GLU A 76 -13.88 -3.01 -3.30
C GLU A 76 -14.79 -4.08 -2.71
N ASN A 77 -15.66 -3.66 -1.80
CA ASN A 77 -16.54 -4.56 -1.06
C ASN A 77 -15.78 -5.75 -0.46
N GLY A 78 -14.59 -5.45 0.08
CA GLY A 78 -13.70 -6.44 0.69
C GLY A 78 -12.97 -7.36 -0.28
N VAL A 79 -13.15 -7.25 -1.60
CA VAL A 79 -12.47 -8.10 -2.61
C VAL A 79 -11.36 -7.32 -3.29
N LEU A 80 -10.18 -7.94 -3.44
CA LEU A 80 -9.05 -7.35 -4.15
C LEU A 80 -9.40 -7.19 -5.64
N VAL A 81 -9.49 -5.95 -6.11
CA VAL A 81 -9.84 -5.63 -7.50
C VAL A 81 -8.65 -5.14 -8.31
N GLN A 82 -7.69 -4.46 -7.68
CA GLN A 82 -6.52 -3.90 -8.37
C GLN A 82 -5.33 -3.83 -7.43
N ALA A 83 -4.13 -4.06 -7.95
CA ALA A 83 -2.90 -3.71 -7.29
C ALA A 83 -1.97 -2.94 -8.23
N ALA A 84 -1.23 -1.98 -7.68
CA ALA A 84 -0.31 -1.14 -8.44
C ALA A 84 1.02 -0.94 -7.72
N THR A 85 2.10 -0.77 -8.49
CA THR A 85 3.38 -0.27 -7.94
C THR A 85 3.24 1.20 -7.53
N ARG A 86 4.13 1.70 -6.68
CA ARG A 86 4.20 3.14 -6.38
C ARG A 86 4.49 3.98 -7.63
N GLY A 87 5.40 3.52 -8.48
CA GLY A 87 5.92 4.29 -9.61
C GLY A 87 6.50 5.64 -9.17
N ASP A 88 6.05 6.72 -9.79
CA ASP A 88 6.47 8.09 -9.45
C ASP A 88 5.70 8.70 -8.25
N GLY A 89 4.77 7.94 -7.67
CA GLY A 89 3.88 8.37 -6.60
C GLY A 89 2.51 8.82 -7.09
N THR A 90 2.35 9.17 -8.36
CA THR A 90 1.06 9.52 -8.98
C THR A 90 0.57 8.41 -9.92
N THR A 91 1.48 7.84 -10.70
CA THR A 91 1.22 6.76 -11.65
C THR A 91 2.15 5.59 -11.38
N GLY A 92 1.56 4.40 -11.26
CA GLY A 92 2.24 3.12 -11.14
C GLY A 92 1.90 2.15 -12.28
N GLU A 93 2.34 0.91 -12.12
CA GLU A 93 2.08 -0.20 -13.02
C GLU A 93 1.08 -1.16 -12.39
N ASN A 94 0.11 -1.66 -13.17
CA ASN A 94 -0.84 -2.67 -12.72
C ASN A 94 -0.13 -4.01 -12.51
N ILE A 95 -0.07 -4.46 -11.27
CA ILE A 95 0.58 -5.71 -10.84
C ILE A 95 -0.41 -6.66 -10.17
N THR A 96 -1.71 -6.54 -10.49
CA THR A 96 -2.79 -7.29 -9.83
C THR A 96 -2.56 -8.79 -9.88
N GLU A 97 -2.22 -9.33 -11.05
CA GLU A 97 -1.98 -10.78 -11.21
C GLU A 97 -0.76 -11.24 -10.40
N ASN A 98 0.33 -10.48 -10.41
CA ASN A 98 1.52 -10.76 -9.60
C ASN A 98 1.16 -10.79 -8.11
N VAL A 99 0.42 -9.80 -7.64
CA VAL A 99 0.00 -9.67 -6.23
C VAL A 99 -0.93 -10.81 -5.80
N ARG A 100 -1.84 -11.27 -6.66
CA ARG A 100 -2.74 -12.42 -6.36
C ARG A 100 -1.95 -13.68 -5.99
N THR A 101 -0.74 -13.85 -6.54
CA THR A 101 0.13 -14.99 -6.22
C THR A 101 0.75 -14.93 -4.82
N ILE A 102 0.80 -13.75 -4.18
CA ILE A 102 1.43 -13.55 -2.87
C ILE A 102 0.52 -14.11 -1.77
N LYS A 103 0.94 -15.21 -1.15
CA LYS A 103 0.15 -15.96 -0.16
C LYS A 103 -0.31 -15.12 1.04
N ALA A 104 0.52 -14.17 1.48
CA ALA A 104 0.23 -13.32 2.63
C ALA A 104 -0.87 -12.27 2.33
N ILE A 105 -1.08 -11.91 1.06
CA ILE A 105 -2.06 -10.91 0.65
C ILE A 105 -3.41 -11.62 0.45
N PRO A 106 -4.46 -11.29 1.22
CA PRO A 106 -5.77 -11.92 1.07
C PRO A 106 -6.47 -11.47 -0.22
N LEU A 107 -7.14 -12.37 -0.93
CA LEU A 107 -8.00 -11.98 -2.07
C LEU A 107 -9.32 -11.35 -1.60
N LYS A 108 -9.73 -11.66 -0.37
CA LYS A 108 -10.88 -11.10 0.32
C LYS A 108 -10.52 -10.76 1.75
N LEU A 109 -10.84 -9.54 2.19
CA LEU A 109 -10.64 -9.09 3.56
C LEU A 109 -11.40 -9.98 4.54
N ARG A 110 -10.83 -10.16 5.73
CA ARG A 110 -11.45 -10.91 6.82
C ARG A 110 -12.31 -9.96 7.65
N GLY A 111 -13.49 -10.42 8.06
CA GLY A 111 -14.46 -9.61 8.79
C GLY A 111 -15.46 -8.91 7.86
N ASN A 112 -16.36 -8.13 8.45
CA ASN A 112 -17.54 -7.58 7.78
C ASN A 112 -17.63 -6.05 7.83
N ASP A 113 -16.78 -5.37 8.62
CA ASP A 113 -16.87 -3.93 8.90
C ASP A 113 -15.79 -3.11 8.18
N TRP A 114 -15.37 -3.54 7.00
CA TRP A 114 -14.44 -2.78 6.16
C TRP A 114 -15.17 -1.71 5.33
N PRO A 115 -14.49 -0.63 4.87
CA PRO A 115 -15.09 0.35 3.98
C PRO A 115 -15.41 -0.23 2.60
N ASN A 116 -16.45 0.29 1.93
CA ASN A 116 -16.83 -0.13 0.57
C ASN A 116 -15.67 -0.05 -0.44
N ARG A 117 -14.75 0.89 -0.24
CA ARG A 117 -13.54 1.06 -1.03
C ARG A 117 -12.38 1.32 -0.08
N LEU A 118 -11.36 0.47 -0.11
CA LEU A 118 -10.20 0.53 0.78
C LEU A 118 -8.91 0.35 -0.03
N GLU A 119 -8.00 1.31 0.10
CA GLU A 119 -6.65 1.21 -0.43
C GLU A 119 -5.68 0.86 0.72
N VAL A 120 -4.99 -0.27 0.62
CA VAL A 120 -3.95 -0.70 1.57
C VAL A 120 -2.59 -0.49 0.92
N ARG A 121 -1.65 0.15 1.63
CA ARG A 121 -0.28 0.43 1.16
C ARG A 121 0.76 -0.26 2.03
N GLY A 122 1.80 -0.79 1.42
CA GLY A 122 2.91 -1.48 2.10
C GLY A 122 4.03 -1.88 1.16
#